data_AF-X1JQN0-F1
#
_entry.id   AF-X1JQN0-F1
#
_cell.length_a   1.000
_cell.length_b   1.000
_cell.length_c   1.000
_cell.angle_alpha   90.00
_cell.angle_beta   90.00
_cell.angle_gamma   90.00
#
_symmetry.space_group_name_H-M   'P 1'
#
loop_
_entity.id
_entity.type
_entity.pdbx_description
1 polymer ?
#
loop_
_entity_poly.entity_id
_entity_poly.type
_entity_poly.pdbx_seq_one_letter_code
_entity_poly.pdbx_strand_id
1 'polypeptide(L)'
;GKVLKLGKKGIGKISDIERLSNLLSLEKLYLGSNNIESIKGLESLVNLKFLDLGYNQIIEINGLESLTNLENLILWDNNIYEIKGLDSLSNLKYLDLRNNQILEIKGLDSLMNL
;
A
#
# COMPACT_ATOMS: atom_id res chain seq x y z
N GLY A 1 -9.39 7.22 15.99
CA GLY A 1 -9.41 5.75 16.13
C GLY A 1 -8.32 5.15 15.27
N LYS A 2 -7.96 3.88 15.48
CA LYS A 2 -6.96 3.11 14.72
C LYS A 2 -7.24 2.98 13.20
N VAL A 3 -8.21 3.73 12.68
CA VAL A 3 -8.72 3.68 11.30
C VAL A 3 -8.82 5.10 10.78
N LEU A 4 -8.32 5.34 9.56
CA LEU A 4 -8.41 6.61 8.84
C LEU A 4 -8.89 6.36 7.42
N LYS A 5 -9.92 7.10 7.00
CA LYS A 5 -10.54 6.99 5.67
C LYS A 5 -10.39 8.28 4.89
N LEU A 6 -9.61 8.23 3.83
CA LEU A 6 -9.22 9.34 2.96
C LEU A 6 -9.43 9.02 1.48
N GLY A 7 -10.36 8.11 1.15
CA GLY A 7 -10.70 7.85 -0.23
C GLY A 7 -11.47 9.01 -0.88
N LYS A 8 -11.29 9.21 -2.19
CA LYS A 8 -11.94 10.29 -2.98
C LYS A 8 -11.65 11.69 -2.44
N LYS A 9 -10.41 11.94 -2.04
CA LYS A 9 -9.96 13.25 -1.50
C LYS A 9 -9.09 14.04 -2.46
N GLY A 10 -8.75 13.48 -3.63
CA GLY A 10 -7.87 14.12 -4.59
C GLY A 10 -6.42 14.18 -4.12
N ILE A 11 -6.04 13.27 -3.20
CA ILE A 11 -4.65 13.14 -2.73
C ILE A 11 -3.81 12.67 -3.91
N GLY A 12 -2.67 13.32 -4.15
CA GLY A 12 -1.77 12.89 -5.22
C GLY A 12 -0.31 13.29 -5.03
N LYS A 13 -0.05 14.33 -4.22
CA LYS A 13 1.33 14.68 -3.87
C LYS A 13 1.78 13.83 -2.71
N ILE A 14 3.04 13.39 -2.76
CA ILE A 14 3.68 12.68 -1.64
C ILE A 14 3.61 13.47 -0.33
N SER A 15 3.70 14.80 -0.39
CA SER A 15 3.59 15.67 0.78
C SER A 15 2.20 15.64 1.45
N ASP A 16 1.16 15.19 0.75
CA ASP A 16 -0.14 14.95 1.37
C ASP A 16 -0.12 13.65 2.21
N ILE A 17 0.67 12.67 1.80
CA ILE A 17 0.87 11.38 2.50
C ILE A 17 1.81 11.55 3.70
N GLU A 18 2.91 12.30 3.54
CA GLU A 18 3.88 12.55 4.62
C GLU A 18 3.25 13.22 5.85
N ARG A 19 2.17 13.99 5.67
CA ARG A 19 1.41 14.58 6.79
C ARG A 19 0.78 13.55 7.71
N LEU A 20 0.64 12.29 7.26
CA LEU A 20 0.12 11.18 8.05
C LEU A 20 1.17 10.56 8.98
N SER A 21 2.46 10.89 8.80
CA SER A 21 3.59 10.24 9.48
C SER A 21 3.53 10.24 11.01
N ASN A 22 2.81 11.18 11.63
CA ASN A 22 2.65 11.25 13.09
C ASN A 22 1.49 10.39 13.63
N LEU A 23 0.72 9.72 12.77
CA LEU A 23 -0.41 8.88 13.16
C LEU A 23 0.05 7.46 13.54
N LEU A 24 1.02 7.36 14.44
CA LEU A 24 1.75 6.12 14.75
C LEU A 24 0.86 4.98 15.30
N SER A 25 -0.34 5.28 15.79
CA SER A 25 -1.31 4.30 16.29
C SER A 25 -2.27 3.77 15.21
N LEU A 26 -2.09 4.17 13.96
CA LEU A 26 -2.98 3.78 12.86
C LEU A 26 -2.78 2.31 12.48
N GLU A 27 -3.89 1.56 12.41
CA GLU A 27 -3.90 0.15 12.00
C GLU A 27 -4.58 -0.06 10.63
N LYS A 28 -5.48 0.83 10.23
CA LYS A 28 -6.17 0.75 8.93
C LYS A 28 -6.19 2.10 8.22
N LEU A 29 -5.70 2.13 7.00
CA LEU A 29 -5.65 3.33 6.17
C LEU A 29 -6.34 3.06 4.84
N TYR A 30 -7.33 3.89 4.51
CA TYR A 30 -8.04 3.83 3.23
C TYR A 30 -7.71 5.09 2.43
N LEU A 31 -7.04 4.91 1.31
CA LEU A 31 -6.59 5.92 0.35
C LEU A 31 -7.09 5.62 -1.07
N GLY A 32 -8.05 4.71 -1.23
CA GLY A 32 -8.56 4.34 -2.55
C GLY A 32 -9.30 5.48 -3.27
N SER A 33 -9.33 5.43 -4.60
CA SER A 33 -9.91 6.46 -5.47
C SER A 33 -9.27 7.84 -5.27
N ASN A 34 -7.95 7.91 -5.40
CA ASN A 34 -7.17 9.15 -5.37
C ASN A 34 -6.25 9.23 -6.60
N ASN A 35 -5.28 10.15 -6.62
CA ASN A 35 -4.31 10.35 -7.69
C ASN A 35 -2.88 10.03 -7.22
N ILE A 36 -2.73 9.05 -6.32
CA ILE A 36 -1.43 8.70 -5.73
C ILE A 36 -0.57 7.99 -6.76
N GLU A 37 0.66 8.47 -6.95
CA GLU A 37 1.65 7.87 -7.85
C GLU A 37 2.74 7.08 -7.11
N SER A 38 2.95 7.35 -5.81
CA SER A 38 3.96 6.69 -4.98
C SER A 38 3.44 6.43 -3.56
N ILE A 39 3.81 5.28 -3.01
CA ILE A 39 3.38 4.82 -1.67
C ILE A 39 4.29 5.35 -0.55
N LYS A 40 5.41 6.00 -0.90
CA LYS A 40 6.35 6.63 0.04
C LYS A 40 5.66 7.62 0.98
N GLY A 41 6.25 7.80 2.17
CA GLY A 41 5.72 8.67 3.23
C GLY A 41 4.85 7.94 4.25
N LEU A 42 4.64 6.62 4.11
CA LEU A 42 3.91 5.77 5.05
C LEU A 42 4.84 4.99 5.99
N GLU A 43 6.16 5.13 5.89
CA GLU A 43 7.16 4.26 6.50
C GLU A 43 7.10 4.26 8.04
N SER A 44 6.63 5.35 8.66
CA SER A 44 6.48 5.45 10.11
C SER A 44 5.22 4.74 10.64
N LEU A 45 4.28 4.34 9.78
CA LEU A 45 3.00 3.76 10.17
C LEU A 45 3.11 2.24 10.39
N VAL A 46 4.14 1.81 11.13
CA VAL A 46 4.53 0.41 11.34
C VAL A 46 3.46 -0.48 11.97
N ASN A 47 2.40 0.12 12.54
CA ASN A 47 1.26 -0.59 13.11
C ASN A 47 0.14 -0.88 12.11
N LEU A 48 0.28 -0.47 10.84
CA LEU A 48 -0.71 -0.76 9.80
C LEU A 48 -0.86 -2.27 9.58
N LYS A 49 -2.12 -2.71 9.57
CA LYS A 49 -2.57 -4.07 9.26
C LYS A 49 -3.39 -4.13 7.97
N PHE A 50 -3.97 -3.00 7.57
CA PHE A 50 -4.77 -2.86 6.36
C PHE A 50 -4.42 -1.55 5.65
N LEU A 51 -4.08 -1.65 4.37
CA LEU A 51 -3.81 -0.50 3.51
C LEU A 51 -4.59 -0.66 2.21
N ASP A 52 -5.47 0.30 1.94
CA ASP A 52 -6.20 0.38 0.67
C ASP A 52 -5.74 1.55 -0.17
N LEU A 53 -5.19 1.23 -1.34
CA LEU A 53 -4.68 2.14 -2.37
C LEU A 53 -5.32 1.83 -3.73
N GLY A 54 -6.46 1.15 -3.76
CA GLY A 54 -7.13 0.81 -5.02
C GLY A 54 -7.60 2.04 -5.80
N TYR A 55 -7.64 1.97 -7.13
CA TYR A 55 -8.01 3.09 -8.00
C TYR A 55 -7.12 4.33 -7.76
N ASN A 56 -5.83 4.18 -8.06
CA ASN A 56 -4.81 5.24 -8.00
C ASN A 56 -3.94 5.19 -9.28
N GLN A 57 -2.78 5.82 -9.28
CA GLN A 57 -1.87 5.90 -10.44
C GLN A 57 -0.49 5.33 -10.11
N ILE A 58 -0.41 4.38 -9.16
CA ILE A 58 0.84 3.80 -8.68
C ILE A 58 1.46 2.94 -9.77
N ILE A 59 2.77 3.13 -10.02
CA ILE A 59 3.53 2.39 -11.04
C ILE A 59 4.46 1.35 -10.41
N GLU A 60 4.92 1.60 -9.19
CA GLU A 60 5.84 0.73 -8.46
C GLU A 60 5.41 0.55 -7.01
N ILE A 61 5.62 -0.66 -6.49
CA ILE A 61 5.44 -0.96 -5.07
C ILE A 61 6.79 -0.70 -4.37
N ASN A 62 6.87 0.42 -3.64
CA ASN A 62 8.04 0.82 -2.84
C ASN A 62 7.59 1.61 -1.60
N GLY A 63 8.41 1.68 -0.55
CA GLY A 63 8.05 2.41 0.68
C GLY A 63 7.14 1.64 1.63
N LEU A 64 7.05 0.31 1.46
CA LEU A 64 6.31 -0.61 2.33
C LEU A 64 7.23 -1.42 3.25
N GLU A 65 8.55 -1.27 3.12
CA GLU A 65 9.54 -2.17 3.70
C GLU A 65 9.45 -2.26 5.23
N SER A 66 9.05 -1.17 5.89
CA SER A 66 8.87 -1.08 7.34
C SER A 66 7.51 -1.57 7.84
N LEU A 67 6.53 -1.79 6.95
CA LEU A 67 5.15 -2.14 7.31
C LEU A 67 4.98 -3.65 7.53
N THR A 68 5.88 -4.24 8.32
CA THR A 68 5.96 -5.70 8.53
C THR A 68 4.72 -6.30 9.20
N ASN A 69 3.86 -5.48 9.82
CA ASN A 69 2.57 -5.90 10.40
C ASN A 69 1.40 -5.90 9.40
N LEU A 70 1.64 -5.51 8.14
CA LEU A 70 0.58 -5.40 7.14
C LEU A 70 0.03 -6.79 6.79
N GLU A 71 -1.28 -6.98 6.96
CA GLU A 71 -1.97 -8.25 6.68
C GLU A 71 -2.76 -8.18 5.37
N ASN A 72 -3.23 -7.00 4.97
CA ASN A 72 -4.07 -6.79 3.79
C ASN A 72 -3.58 -5.58 3.01
N LEU A 73 -3.26 -5.79 1.73
CA LEU A 73 -2.83 -4.75 0.80
C LEU A 73 -3.72 -4.75 -0.44
N ILE A 74 -4.39 -3.62 -0.67
CA ILE A 74 -5.32 -3.43 -1.79
C ILE A 74 -4.70 -2.45 -2.78
N LEU A 75 -4.38 -2.92 -4.00
CA LEU A 75 -3.71 -2.16 -5.06
C LEU A 75 -4.41 -2.32 -6.43
N TRP A 76 -5.66 -2.77 -6.47
CA TRP A 76 -6.41 -2.91 -7.73
C TRP A 76 -6.57 -1.57 -8.46
N ASP A 77 -6.77 -1.60 -9.78
CA ASP A 77 -6.86 -0.39 -10.63
C ASP A 77 -5.70 0.59 -10.37
N ASN A 78 -4.48 0.13 -10.66
CA ASN A 78 -3.26 0.94 -10.68
C ASN A 78 -2.46 0.64 -11.97
N ASN A 79 -1.24 1.17 -12.08
CA ASN A 79 -0.36 1.01 -13.24
C ASN A 79 0.88 0.15 -12.93
N ILE A 80 0.80 -0.73 -11.93
CA ILE A 80 1.93 -1.56 -11.49
C ILE A 80 2.26 -2.57 -12.59
N TYR A 81 3.53 -2.68 -12.98
CA TYR A 81 3.97 -3.58 -14.05
C TYR A 81 4.77 -4.78 -13.53
N GLU A 82 5.26 -4.72 -12.29
CA GLU A 82 6.09 -5.75 -11.66
C GLU A 82 5.79 -5.85 -10.17
N ILE A 83 5.75 -7.08 -9.66
CA ILE A 83 5.64 -7.37 -8.23
C ILE A 83 7.04 -7.38 -7.63
N LYS A 84 7.39 -6.30 -6.91
CA LYS A 84 8.66 -6.12 -6.19
C LYS A 84 8.40 -5.33 -4.90
N GLY A 85 9.35 -5.31 -3.97
CA GLY A 85 9.25 -4.48 -2.76
C GLY A 85 8.25 -4.98 -1.72
N LEU A 86 7.82 -6.23 -1.81
CA LEU A 86 6.95 -6.89 -0.83
C LEU A 86 7.75 -7.79 0.14
N ASP A 87 9.06 -7.93 -0.05
CA ASP A 87 9.84 -9.02 0.56
C ASP A 87 9.76 -9.08 2.09
N SER A 88 9.59 -7.92 2.74
CA SER A 88 9.50 -7.79 4.20
C SER A 88 8.10 -7.97 4.78
N LEU A 89 7.06 -8.07 3.94
CA LEU A 89 5.66 -8.17 4.35
C LEU A 89 5.28 -9.60 4.75
N SER A 90 6.04 -10.21 5.64
CA SER A 90 5.89 -11.61 6.03
C SER A 90 4.54 -11.95 6.66
N ASN A 91 3.79 -10.95 7.16
CA ASN A 91 2.44 -11.13 7.72
C ASN A 91 1.32 -10.91 6.70
N LEU A 92 1.63 -10.62 5.43
CA LEU A 92 0.64 -10.38 4.40
C LEU A 92 -0.15 -11.66 4.11
N LYS A 93 -1.48 -11.56 4.14
CA LYS A 93 -2.43 -12.67 3.92
C LYS A 93 -3.36 -12.42 2.74
N TYR A 94 -3.45 -11.18 2.30
CA TYR A 94 -4.30 -10.78 1.19
C TYR A 94 -3.62 -9.67 0.39
N LEU A 95 -3.48 -9.92 -0.91
CA LEU A 95 -2.92 -8.99 -1.89
C LEU A 95 -3.86 -8.92 -3.09
N ASP A 96 -4.39 -7.72 -3.35
CA ASP A 96 -5.23 -7.49 -4.53
C ASP A 96 -4.50 -6.60 -5.53
N LEU A 97 -4.10 -7.20 -6.65
CA LEU A 97 -3.40 -6.55 -7.75
C LEU A 97 -4.21 -6.55 -9.05
N ARG A 98 -5.52 -6.83 -9.00
CA ARG A 98 -6.38 -6.88 -10.20
C ARG A 98 -6.30 -5.56 -10.98
N ASN A 99 -6.42 -5.63 -12.30
CA ASN A 99 -6.38 -4.45 -13.18
C ASN A 99 -5.12 -3.59 -12.98
N ASN A 100 -3.97 -4.25 -13.01
CA ASN A 100 -2.65 -3.63 -13.16
C ASN A 100 -2.04 -4.07 -14.51
N GLN A 101 -0.79 -3.71 -14.76
CA GLN A 101 -0.04 -4.02 -15.98
C GLN A 101 0.96 -5.17 -15.79
N ILE A 102 0.73 -6.03 -14.79
CA ILE A 102 1.61 -7.15 -14.45
C ILE A 102 1.47 -8.26 -15.51
N LEU A 103 2.59 -8.62 -16.15
CA LEU A 103 2.63 -9.66 -17.18
C LEU A 103 3.01 -11.05 -16.65
N GLU A 104 3.67 -11.09 -15.50
CA GLU A 104 4.21 -12.31 -14.90
C GLU A 104 4.04 -12.26 -13.39
N ILE A 105 3.58 -13.36 -12.80
CA ILE A 105 3.48 -13.50 -11.35
C ILE A 105 4.80 -14.11 -10.83
N LYS A 106 5.64 -13.25 -10.25
CA LYS A 106 6.91 -13.58 -9.60
C LYS A 106 7.15 -12.65 -8.40
N GLY A 107 8.18 -12.89 -7.59
CA GLY A 107 8.53 -11.99 -6.48
C GLY A 107 7.58 -12.08 -5.29
N LEU A 108 6.94 -13.24 -5.10
CA LEU A 108 6.06 -13.55 -3.97
C LEU A 108 6.66 -14.63 -3.05
N ASP A 109 7.86 -15.12 -3.35
CA ASP A 109 8.45 -16.31 -2.71
C ASP A 109 8.69 -16.13 -1.19
N SER A 110 8.87 -14.89 -0.72
CA SER A 110 9.05 -14.59 0.70
C SER A 110 7.74 -14.44 1.49
N LEU A 111 6.60 -14.36 0.80
CA LEU A 111 5.29 -14.09 1.40
C LEU A 111 4.63 -15.39 1.86
N MET A 112 5.21 -16.02 2.88
CA MET A 112 4.83 -17.37 3.35
C MET A 112 3.38 -17.50 3.85
N ASN A 113 2.71 -16.38 4.13
CA ASN A 113 1.34 -16.32 4.65
C ASN A 113 0.31 -15.85 3.61
N LEU A 114 0.74 -15.53 2.39
CA LEU A 114 -0.12 -15.07 1.28
C LEU A 114 -0.75 -16.25 0.55
#